data_AF-A0A498E120-F1
#
_entry.id   AF-A0A498E120-F1
#
_cell.length_a   1.000
_cell.length_b   1.000
_cell.length_c   1.000
_cell.angle_alpha   90.00
_cell.angle_beta   90.00
_cell.angle_gamma   90.00
#
_symmetry.space_group_name_H-M   'P 1'
#
loop_
_entity.id
_entity.type
_entity.pdbx_description
1 polymer ?
#
loop_
_entity_poly.entity_id
_entity_poly.type
_entity_poly.pdbx_seq_one_letter_code
_entity_poly.pdbx_strand_id
1 'polypeptide(L)'
;MAESVSVRCPTCRREHTYAPPHYPCACGAPISLPLLSGGVPVRVEHRTWAGSWVPVRCASCGRLDEWPQPEFGCACGTTVRVPVAAPGVRPAAPRQAAPPPAEPAHAERPRAEEPRGEEPRGGRPDGDASPSRRTPQPPRSRPRTPAAGGPPARRPAFRPVTIRTAQDAKTASAQYLRWLGFAEVRVAGNRPASGVDLRGPEVVAHVDPTTTPTTLRDIETLWLNGLNESATAVCFSLAGYSREARHRADELSLALFVLDLTGTPQPVNDPADELIRTVA
;
A
#
# COMPACT_ATOMS: atom_id res chain seq x y z
N MET A 1 27.78 -9.19 13.83
CA MET A 1 26.68 -9.37 14.80
C MET A 1 25.56 -8.45 14.37
N ALA A 2 24.32 -8.94 14.24
CA ALA A 2 23.19 -8.08 13.91
C ALA A 2 22.98 -7.11 15.09
N GLU A 3 23.06 -5.82 14.81
CA GLU A 3 22.83 -4.77 15.81
C GLU A 3 21.38 -4.86 16.27
N SER A 4 21.18 -5.15 17.55
CA SER A 4 19.86 -5.24 18.16
C SER A 4 19.52 -3.92 18.86
N VAL A 5 18.24 -3.57 18.85
CA VAL A 5 17.74 -2.33 19.47
C VAL A 5 16.76 -2.66 20.58
N SER A 6 16.89 -1.98 21.72
CA SER A 6 15.91 -2.03 22.80
C SER A 6 14.67 -1.21 22.44
N VAL A 7 13.50 -1.84 22.50
CA VAL A 7 12.20 -1.23 22.19
C VAL A 7 11.23 -1.47 23.35
N ARG A 8 10.60 -0.40 23.87
CA ARG A 8 9.60 -0.52 24.94
C ARG A 8 8.19 -0.59 24.36
N CYS A 9 7.37 -1.54 24.81
CA CYS A 9 5.97 -1.59 24.41
C CYS A 9 5.26 -0.27 24.80
N PRO A 10 4.54 0.41 23.89
CA PRO A 10 3.82 1.64 24.22
C PRO A 10 2.66 1.42 25.21
N THR A 11 2.12 0.20 25.28
CA THR A 11 1.00 -0.16 26.15
C THR A 11 1.46 -0.59 27.54
N CYS A 12 2.27 -1.65 27.64
CA CYS A 12 2.66 -2.24 28.93
C CYS A 12 4.07 -1.85 29.40
N ARG A 13 4.80 -1.04 28.63
CA ARG A 13 6.16 -0.53 28.92
C ARG A 13 7.26 -1.59 29.07
N ARG A 14 6.94 -2.88 28.88
CA ARG A 14 7.91 -3.99 28.83
C ARG A 14 8.97 -3.73 27.76
N GLU A 15 10.22 -3.96 28.11
CA GLU A 15 11.37 -3.81 27.22
C GLU A 15 11.60 -5.09 26.42
N HIS A 16 11.88 -4.92 25.12
CA HIS A 16 12.12 -5.99 24.17
C HIS A 16 13.41 -5.73 23.41
N THR A 17 14.15 -6.79 23.12
CA THR A 17 15.29 -6.73 22.20
C THR A 17 14.82 -7.13 20.81
N TYR A 18 14.94 -6.22 19.84
CA TYR A 18 14.56 -6.47 18.45
C TYR A 18 15.80 -6.52 17.56
N ALA A 19 15.96 -7.60 16.80
CA ALA A 19 16.99 -7.75 15.79
C ALA A 19 16.33 -7.78 14.40
N PRO A 20 16.59 -6.78 13.52
CA PRO A 20 15.96 -6.72 12.21
C PRO A 20 16.50 -7.83 11.30
N PRO A 21 15.64 -8.43 10.45
CA PRO A 21 16.10 -9.31 9.37
C PRO A 21 16.85 -8.49 8.30
N HIS A 22 17.78 -9.15 7.60
CA HIS A 22 18.41 -8.59 6.41
C HIS A 22 17.66 -9.01 5.16
N TYR A 23 17.44 -8.06 4.25
CA TYR A 23 16.78 -8.33 2.97
C TYR A 23 17.74 -8.13 1.79
N PRO A 24 17.66 -8.94 0.72
CA PRO A 24 18.54 -8.80 -0.42
C PRO A 24 18.11 -7.64 -1.32
N CYS A 25 18.95 -6.62 -1.47
CA CYS A 25 18.76 -5.60 -2.51
C CYS A 25 18.89 -6.23 -3.91
N ALA A 26 18.30 -5.60 -4.93
CA ALA A 26 18.48 -6.01 -6.32
C ALA A 26 19.95 -6.02 -6.79
N CYS A 27 20.85 -5.29 -6.13
CA CYS A 27 22.30 -5.35 -6.40
C CYS A 27 23.03 -6.51 -5.68
N GLY A 28 22.31 -7.33 -4.90
CA GLY A 28 22.86 -8.44 -4.12
C GLY A 28 23.36 -8.06 -2.71
N ALA A 29 23.50 -6.77 -2.40
CA ALA A 29 23.91 -6.32 -1.07
C ALA A 29 22.78 -6.51 -0.03
N PRO A 30 23.11 -6.92 1.21
CA PRO A 30 22.12 -6.99 2.28
C PRO A 30 21.69 -5.58 2.70
N ILE A 31 20.38 -5.39 2.86
CA ILE A 31 19.77 -4.18 3.43
C ILE A 31 19.53 -4.42 4.91
N SER A 32 20.13 -3.57 5.74
CA SER A 32 19.82 -3.42 7.16
C SER A 32 18.93 -2.20 7.35
N LEU A 33 17.76 -2.38 7.95
CA LEU A 33 16.86 -1.28 8.25
C LEU A 33 17.48 -0.39 9.34
N PRO A 34 17.59 0.93 9.14
CA PRO A 34 18.23 1.83 10.09
C PRO A 34 17.30 2.09 11.27
N LEU A 35 17.26 1.18 12.25
CA LEU A 35 16.43 1.31 13.43
C LEU A 35 16.90 2.48 14.32
N LEU A 36 15.96 3.26 14.84
CA LEU A 36 16.29 4.36 15.76
C LEU A 36 16.32 3.86 17.21
N SER A 37 17.53 3.78 17.77
CA SER A 37 17.71 3.57 19.21
C SER A 37 17.07 4.71 20.01
N GLY A 38 16.13 4.38 20.89
CA GLY A 38 15.37 5.37 21.67
C GLY A 38 14.26 6.10 20.90
N GLY A 39 13.99 5.74 19.64
CA GLY A 39 12.82 6.24 18.91
C GLY A 39 11.51 5.87 19.61
N VAL A 40 10.44 6.62 19.37
CA VAL A 40 9.12 6.36 19.98
C VAL A 40 8.41 5.22 19.24
N PRO A 41 8.26 4.03 19.84
CA PRO A 41 7.57 2.92 19.21
C PRO A 41 6.07 3.17 19.17
N VAL A 42 5.43 2.74 18.09
CA VAL A 42 4.01 3.02 17.82
C VAL A 42 3.20 1.75 17.95
N ARG A 43 2.01 1.84 18.55
CA ARG A 43 1.03 0.75 18.54
C ARG A 43 0.40 0.69 17.15
N VAL A 44 0.42 -0.48 16.53
CA VAL A 44 -0.32 -0.71 15.30
C VAL A 44 -1.76 -1.02 15.67
N GLU A 45 -2.64 -0.04 15.48
CA GLU A 45 -4.10 -0.24 15.63
C GLU A 45 -4.73 -0.71 14.33
N HIS A 46 -4.29 -0.15 13.21
CA HIS A 46 -4.78 -0.47 11.87
C HIS A 46 -3.60 -0.66 10.91
N ARG A 47 -3.65 -1.69 10.07
CA ARG A 47 -2.67 -1.91 9.00
C ARG A 47 -3.19 -1.31 7.70
N THR A 48 -2.35 -0.50 7.08
CA THR A 48 -2.53 -0.03 5.70
C THR A 48 -1.34 -0.50 4.88
N TRP A 49 -1.55 -0.71 3.58
CA TRP A 49 -0.47 -1.09 2.68
C TRP A 49 0.71 -0.11 2.80
N ALA A 50 0.46 1.19 2.61
CA ALA A 50 1.50 2.22 2.72
C ALA A 50 2.20 2.24 4.09
N GLY A 51 1.49 1.90 5.17
CA GLY A 51 2.07 1.84 6.52
C GLY A 51 2.85 0.56 6.83
N SER A 52 2.78 -0.46 5.96
CA SER A 52 3.53 -1.71 6.10
C SER A 52 4.88 -1.70 5.40
N TRP A 53 5.22 -0.59 4.72
CA TRP A 53 6.46 -0.42 3.98
C TRP A 53 7.21 0.84 4.45
N VAL A 54 8.55 0.76 4.46
CA VAL A 54 9.44 1.89 4.75
C VAL A 54 10.45 2.08 3.62
N PRO A 55 10.61 3.32 3.13
CA PRO A 55 11.63 3.60 2.13
C PRO A 55 13.02 3.57 2.79
N VAL A 56 13.93 2.76 2.26
CA VAL A 56 15.33 2.68 2.73
C VAL A 56 16.28 2.73 1.54
N ARG A 57 17.37 3.49 1.68
CA ARG A 57 18.43 3.55 0.66
C ARG A 57 19.43 2.44 0.89
N CYS A 58 19.77 1.71 -0.17
CA CYS A 58 20.90 0.78 -0.14
C CYS A 58 22.21 1.56 0.08
N ALA A 59 22.98 1.17 1.09
CA ALA A 59 24.29 1.78 1.34
C ALA A 59 25.30 1.47 0.21
N SER A 60 25.10 0.39 -0.55
CA SER A 60 26.02 -0.04 -1.62
C SER A 60 25.69 0.57 -2.98
N CYS A 61 24.43 0.50 -3.44
CA CYS A 61 24.04 1.01 -4.77
C CYS A 61 23.26 2.33 -4.73
N GLY A 62 22.92 2.85 -3.55
CA GLY A 62 22.20 4.11 -3.38
C GLY A 62 20.70 4.09 -3.73
N ARG A 63 20.19 2.97 -4.28
CA ARG A 63 18.78 2.83 -4.67
C ARG A 63 17.87 2.99 -3.46
N LEU A 64 16.84 3.81 -3.62
CA LEU A 64 15.74 3.94 -2.65
C LEU A 64 14.62 2.99 -3.07
N ASP A 65 14.35 1.99 -2.24
CA ASP A 65 13.26 1.04 -2.43
C ASP A 65 12.45 0.91 -1.13
N GLU A 66 11.28 0.29 -1.22
CA GLU A 66 10.39 0.02 -0.10
C GLU A 66 10.65 -1.37 0.50
N TRP A 67 10.78 -1.42 1.83
CA TRP A 67 11.06 -2.65 2.59
C TRP A 67 10.04 -2.84 3.70
N PRO A 68 9.79 -4.09 4.16
CA PRO A 68 8.81 -4.35 5.20
C PRO A 68 9.10 -3.56 6.48
N GLN A 69 8.09 -2.86 7.00
CA GLN A 69 8.18 -2.13 8.26
C GLN A 69 8.45 -3.12 9.41
N PRO A 70 9.45 -2.89 10.27
CA PRO A 70 9.79 -3.79 11.36
C PRO A 70 8.74 -3.71 12.47
N GLU A 71 8.12 -4.84 12.77
CA GLU A 71 7.05 -4.96 13.76
C GLU A 71 7.23 -6.23 14.59
N PHE A 72 6.76 -6.24 15.84
CA PHE A 72 6.73 -7.42 16.71
C PHE A 72 5.50 -7.44 17.62
N GLY A 73 5.10 -8.64 18.06
CA GLY A 73 4.04 -8.81 19.06
C GLY A 73 4.59 -8.78 20.48
N CYS A 74 4.00 -7.95 21.35
CA CYS A 74 4.22 -8.01 22.79
C CYS A 74 3.27 -9.02 23.44
N ALA A 75 3.70 -9.70 24.51
CA ALA A 75 2.86 -10.64 25.26
C ALA A 75 1.59 -10.02 25.88
N CYS A 76 1.48 -8.69 25.95
CA CYS A 76 0.24 -8.00 26.34
C CYS A 76 -0.80 -7.90 25.21
N GLY A 77 -0.52 -8.45 24.02
CA GLY A 77 -1.40 -8.40 22.85
C GLY A 77 -1.19 -7.19 21.94
N THR A 78 -0.27 -6.28 22.26
CA THR A 78 0.03 -5.13 21.40
C THR A 78 1.01 -5.49 20.29
N THR A 79 0.65 -5.18 19.03
CA THR A 79 1.61 -5.13 17.91
C THR A 79 2.35 -3.81 17.92
N VAL A 80 3.68 -3.87 18.05
CA VAL A 80 4.56 -2.72 18.18
C VAL A 80 5.33 -2.52 16.88
N ARG A 81 5.30 -1.30 16.37
CA ARG A 81 6.10 -0.85 15.25
C ARG A 81 7.42 -0.26 15.74
N VAL A 82 8.52 -0.81 15.24
CA VAL A 82 9.87 -0.34 15.57
C VAL A 82 10.20 0.89 14.73
N PRO A 83 10.68 1.99 15.33
CA PRO A 83 11.02 3.21 14.60
C PRO A 83 12.22 3.00 13.66
N VAL A 84 12.06 3.44 12.41
CA VAL A 84 13.12 3.42 11.39
C VAL A 84 13.47 4.86 11.03
N ALA A 85 14.75 5.14 10.85
CA ALA A 85 15.23 6.45 10.43
C ALA A 85 14.72 6.75 9.02
N ALA A 86 14.04 7.89 8.86
CA ALA A 86 13.57 8.32 7.55
C ALA A 86 14.77 8.62 6.63
N PRO A 87 14.74 8.17 5.36
CA PRO A 87 15.81 8.43 4.41
C PRO A 87 15.92 9.93 4.15
N GLY A 88 17.06 10.52 4.53
CA GLY A 88 17.36 11.94 4.31
C GLY A 88 17.23 12.84 5.54
N VAL A 89 16.71 12.34 6.66
CA VAL A 89 16.77 13.07 7.95
C VAL A 89 18.11 12.75 8.60
N ARG A 90 19.09 13.66 8.47
CA ARG A 90 20.29 13.61 9.30
C ARG A 90 19.84 13.92 10.74
N PRO A 91 20.17 13.10 11.75
CA PRO A 91 19.96 13.50 13.12
C PRO A 91 20.67 14.84 13.32
N ALA A 92 19.96 15.85 13.82
CA ALA A 92 20.59 17.07 14.26
C ALA A 92 21.64 16.67 15.31
N ALA A 93 22.92 16.96 15.04
CA ALA A 93 23.97 16.75 16.02
C ALA A 93 23.52 17.38 17.35
N PRO A 94 23.75 16.71 18.50
CA PRO A 94 23.42 17.31 19.77
C PRO A 94 24.10 18.68 19.83
N ARG A 95 23.29 19.73 19.96
CA ARG A 95 23.80 21.07 20.23
C ARG A 95 24.60 20.96 21.53
N GLN A 96 25.92 21.01 21.43
CA GLN A 96 26.76 21.19 22.59
C GLN A 96 26.24 22.44 23.29
N ALA A 97 25.89 22.31 24.57
CA ALA A 97 25.47 23.43 25.38
C ALA A 97 26.58 24.47 25.34
N ALA A 98 26.27 25.64 24.79
CA ALA A 98 27.14 26.79 24.94
C ALA A 98 27.34 27.03 26.45
N PRO A 99 28.57 27.25 26.92
CA PRO A 99 28.78 27.62 28.31
C PRO A 99 28.03 28.91 28.63
N PRO A 100 27.47 29.06 29.84
CA PRO A 100 26.69 30.23 30.19
C PRO A 100 27.57 31.49 30.13
N PRO A 101 27.05 32.62 29.60
CA PRO A 101 27.78 33.88 29.63
C PRO A 101 27.94 34.35 31.08
N ALA A 102 29.16 34.74 31.44
CA ALA A 102 29.45 35.44 32.68
C ALA A 102 28.83 36.84 32.63
N GLU A 103 28.11 37.21 33.70
CA GLU A 103 27.57 38.55 33.92
C GLU A 103 28.69 39.57 34.15
N PRO A 104 28.63 40.76 33.54
CA PRO A 104 29.29 41.95 34.07
C PRO A 104 28.29 42.88 34.77
N ALA A 105 28.71 43.33 35.94
CA ALA A 105 28.06 44.27 36.83
C ALA A 105 27.99 45.73 36.29
N HIS A 106 27.18 46.52 36.98
CA HIS A 106 26.76 47.91 36.75
C HIS A 106 27.86 49.00 36.75
N ALA A 107 27.42 50.19 36.29
CA ALA A 107 27.99 51.56 36.34
C ALA A 107 28.85 51.96 35.12
N GLU A 108 28.74 53.12 34.45
CA GLU A 108 28.14 54.44 34.77
C GLU A 108 27.93 55.27 33.48
N ARG A 109 27.10 56.32 33.53
CA ARG A 109 26.87 57.31 32.45
C ARG A 109 27.96 58.41 32.48
N PRO A 110 28.21 59.10 31.35
CA PRO A 110 27.99 60.55 31.37
C PRO A 110 27.30 61.13 30.12
N ARG A 111 26.75 62.34 30.31
CA ARG A 111 26.11 63.26 29.34
C ARG A 111 27.19 63.96 28.48
N ALA A 112 27.04 64.03 27.16
CA ALA A 112 26.46 65.11 26.31
C ALA A 112 27.48 66.15 25.81
N GLU A 113 27.66 66.25 24.49
CA GLU A 113 27.85 67.53 23.77
C GLU A 113 27.65 67.37 22.25
N GLU A 114 26.96 68.34 21.65
CA GLU A 114 26.62 68.59 20.22
C GLU A 114 27.22 69.97 19.84
N PRO A 115 27.13 70.51 18.60
CA PRO A 115 26.85 69.95 17.26
C PRO A 115 27.76 70.55 16.15
N ARG A 116 27.49 70.17 14.88
CA ARG A 116 27.61 70.89 13.57
C ARG A 116 27.96 69.81 12.54
N GLY A 117 27.19 69.51 11.49
CA GLY A 117 26.35 70.34 10.63
C GLY A 117 26.97 70.26 9.24
N GLU A 118 26.35 69.50 8.32
CA GLU A 118 26.32 69.75 6.86
C GLU A 118 25.50 68.62 6.17
N GLU A 119 24.36 68.98 5.58
CA GLU A 119 23.62 68.21 4.57
C GLU A 119 24.22 68.52 3.17
N PRO A 120 24.09 67.68 2.11
CA PRO A 120 22.76 67.38 1.56
C PRO A 120 22.54 66.10 0.71
N ARG A 121 21.24 65.84 0.49
CA ARG A 121 20.58 65.27 -0.72
C ARG A 121 20.71 63.76 -1.01
N GLY A 122 19.61 63.06 -0.72
CA GLY A 122 18.64 62.62 -1.74
C GLY A 122 18.94 61.33 -2.52
N GLY A 123 18.12 60.30 -2.31
CA GLY A 123 18.01 59.16 -3.24
C GLY A 123 17.33 57.93 -2.64
N ARG A 124 16.10 57.63 -3.08
CA ARG A 124 15.33 56.39 -2.85
C ARG A 124 16.14 55.12 -3.18
N PRO A 125 15.89 53.98 -2.51
CA PRO A 125 16.21 52.67 -3.06
C PRO A 125 14.95 52.00 -3.61
N ASP A 126 14.81 51.93 -4.93
CA ASP A 126 13.88 51.01 -5.60
C ASP A 126 14.68 49.86 -6.21
N GLY A 127 14.51 48.68 -5.61
CA GLY A 127 14.56 47.37 -6.24
C GLY A 127 15.77 47.01 -7.11
N ASP A 128 16.76 46.35 -6.51
CA ASP A 128 17.70 45.51 -7.26
C ASP A 128 17.33 44.03 -7.15
N ALA A 129 17.15 43.45 -8.32
CA ALA A 129 16.74 42.09 -8.57
C ALA A 129 17.88 41.10 -8.30
N SER A 130 17.63 40.12 -7.45
CA SER A 130 18.43 38.90 -7.39
C SER A 130 17.73 37.77 -8.14
N PRO A 131 18.44 36.94 -8.94
CA PRO A 131 17.84 36.01 -9.87
C PRO A 131 17.30 34.77 -9.15
N SER A 132 15.98 34.63 -9.15
CA SER A 132 15.30 33.39 -8.74
C SER A 132 15.71 32.24 -9.65
N ARG A 133 16.44 31.28 -9.06
CA ARG A 133 16.70 29.96 -9.63
C ARG A 133 15.36 29.30 -9.96
N ARG A 134 15.12 29.04 -11.24
CA ARG A 134 13.95 28.27 -11.70
C ARG A 134 14.08 26.83 -11.24
N THR A 135 13.24 26.45 -10.29
CA THR A 135 12.96 25.05 -9.95
C THR A 135 12.25 24.39 -11.14
N PRO A 136 12.67 23.20 -11.62
CA PRO A 136 11.90 22.44 -12.60
C PRO A 136 10.57 22.01 -11.99
N GLN A 137 9.46 22.44 -12.59
CA GLN A 137 8.11 22.07 -12.20
C GLN A 137 7.83 20.64 -12.69
N PRO A 138 7.30 19.72 -11.85
CA PRO A 138 6.90 18.38 -12.31
C PRO A 138 5.76 18.50 -13.34
N PRO A 139 5.65 17.56 -14.30
CA PRO A 139 4.63 17.63 -15.34
C PRO A 139 3.25 17.60 -14.69
N ARG A 140 2.48 18.66 -14.92
CA ARG A 140 1.08 18.76 -14.53
C ARG A 140 0.31 17.64 -15.22
N SER A 141 -0.18 16.69 -14.43
CA SER A 141 -1.14 15.69 -14.85
C SER A 141 -2.34 16.41 -15.45
N ARG A 142 -2.51 16.29 -16.77
CA ARG A 142 -3.75 16.71 -17.42
C ARG A 142 -4.90 15.94 -16.76
N PRO A 143 -6.01 16.60 -16.39
CA PRO A 143 -7.22 15.88 -16.06
C PRO A 143 -7.54 14.98 -17.25
N ARG A 144 -7.55 13.67 -17.04
CA ARG A 144 -8.09 12.73 -18.03
C ARG A 144 -9.56 13.08 -18.16
N THR A 145 -9.90 13.77 -19.24
CA THR A 145 -11.29 13.91 -19.65
C THR A 145 -11.85 12.49 -19.70
N PRO A 146 -12.92 12.15 -18.96
CA PRO A 146 -13.55 10.85 -19.13
C PRO A 146 -13.91 10.77 -20.61
N ALA A 147 -13.36 9.78 -21.30
CA ALA A 147 -13.76 9.48 -22.66
C ALA A 147 -15.26 9.31 -22.61
N ALA A 148 -15.98 10.18 -23.31
CA ALA A 148 -17.42 10.12 -23.42
C ALA A 148 -17.78 8.69 -23.80
N GLY A 149 -18.48 8.01 -22.89
CA GLY A 149 -18.97 6.67 -23.11
C GLY A 149 -19.78 6.69 -24.39
N GLY A 150 -19.29 6.00 -25.42
CA GLY A 150 -20.16 5.57 -26.49
C GLY A 150 -21.32 4.78 -25.88
N PRO A 151 -22.48 4.72 -26.57
CA PRO A 151 -23.59 3.89 -26.10
C PRO A 151 -23.07 2.47 -25.80
N PRO A 152 -23.56 1.81 -24.74
CA PRO A 152 -23.07 0.50 -24.34
C PRO A 152 -23.18 -0.42 -25.55
N ALA A 153 -22.01 -0.85 -26.04
CA ALA A 153 -21.96 -1.80 -27.14
C ALA A 153 -22.71 -3.04 -26.65
N ARG A 154 -23.83 -3.38 -27.31
CA ARG A 154 -24.64 -4.54 -26.91
C ARG A 154 -23.71 -5.73 -26.76
N ARG A 155 -23.62 -6.26 -25.54
CA ARG A 155 -22.73 -7.38 -25.21
C ARG A 155 -23.06 -8.54 -26.17
N PRO A 156 -22.08 -9.06 -26.92
CA PRO A 156 -22.31 -10.16 -27.87
C PRO A 156 -22.79 -11.41 -27.11
N ALA A 157 -23.38 -12.39 -27.80
CA ALA A 157 -23.71 -13.67 -27.15
C ALA A 157 -22.43 -14.35 -26.62
N PHE A 158 -22.48 -14.88 -25.40
CA PHE A 158 -21.38 -15.63 -24.82
C PHE A 158 -21.12 -16.91 -25.63
N ARG A 159 -19.84 -17.24 -25.85
CA ARG A 159 -19.42 -18.45 -26.54
C ARG A 159 -18.73 -19.38 -25.54
N PRO A 160 -19.43 -20.40 -25.01
CA PRO A 160 -18.89 -21.26 -23.98
C PRO A 160 -17.82 -22.21 -24.51
N VAL A 161 -16.96 -22.68 -23.61
CA VAL A 161 -15.93 -23.69 -23.87
C VAL A 161 -16.23 -24.92 -23.03
N THR A 162 -16.35 -26.09 -23.67
CA THR A 162 -16.60 -27.35 -22.98
C THR A 162 -15.50 -27.64 -21.96
N ILE A 163 -15.90 -27.97 -20.72
CA ILE A 163 -14.96 -28.23 -19.62
C ILE A 163 -14.66 -29.73 -19.55
N ARG A 164 -13.41 -30.11 -19.81
CA ARG A 164 -12.92 -31.50 -19.65
C ARG A 164 -11.84 -31.62 -18.58
N THR A 165 -11.16 -30.52 -18.30
CA THR A 165 -10.05 -30.43 -17.34
C THR A 165 -10.22 -29.23 -16.41
N ALA A 166 -9.47 -29.23 -15.30
CA ALA A 166 -9.37 -28.08 -14.41
C ALA A 166 -8.90 -26.81 -15.14
N GLN A 167 -8.03 -26.96 -16.15
CA GLN A 167 -7.54 -25.83 -16.94
C GLN A 167 -8.63 -25.27 -17.87
N ASP A 168 -9.52 -26.14 -18.39
CA ASP A 168 -10.67 -25.69 -19.18
C ASP A 168 -11.63 -24.87 -18.32
N ALA A 169 -11.85 -25.29 -17.06
CA ALA A 169 -12.67 -24.52 -16.12
C ALA A 169 -12.11 -23.11 -15.90
N LYS A 170 -10.79 -22.99 -15.67
CA LYS A 170 -10.13 -21.68 -15.56
C LYS A 170 -10.26 -20.86 -16.84
N THR A 171 -10.13 -21.51 -18.00
CA THR A 171 -10.24 -20.84 -19.30
C THR A 171 -11.66 -20.34 -19.56
N ALA A 172 -12.68 -21.16 -19.27
CA ALA A 172 -14.09 -20.79 -19.37
C ALA A 172 -14.43 -19.61 -18.45
N SER A 173 -14.00 -19.66 -17.18
CA SER A 173 -14.17 -18.54 -16.23
C SER A 173 -13.47 -17.27 -16.70
N ALA A 174 -12.23 -17.36 -17.21
CA ALA A 174 -11.50 -16.20 -17.72
C ALA A 174 -12.20 -15.57 -18.94
N GLN A 175 -12.71 -16.39 -19.86
CA GLN A 175 -13.47 -15.91 -21.02
C GLN A 175 -14.79 -15.26 -20.59
N TYR A 176 -15.47 -15.82 -19.59
CA TYR A 176 -16.69 -15.25 -19.05
C TYR A 176 -16.44 -13.88 -18.40
N LEU A 177 -15.40 -13.73 -17.58
CA LEU A 177 -15.06 -12.44 -16.99
C LEU A 177 -14.70 -11.39 -18.05
N ARG A 178 -13.96 -11.78 -19.10
CA ARG A 178 -13.68 -10.88 -20.24
C ARG A 178 -14.93 -10.49 -21.01
N TRP A 179 -15.86 -11.44 -21.17
CA TRP A 179 -17.16 -11.20 -21.77
C TRP A 179 -18.04 -10.26 -20.92
N LEU A 180 -17.96 -10.36 -19.59
CA LEU A 180 -18.61 -9.42 -18.68
C LEU A 180 -18.05 -8.01 -18.84
N GLY A 181 -16.77 -7.84 -19.15
CA GLY A 181 -16.15 -6.54 -19.38
C GLY A 181 -14.83 -6.33 -18.64
N PHE A 182 -14.38 -7.33 -17.87
CA PHE A 182 -13.09 -7.27 -17.20
C PHE A 182 -11.95 -7.45 -18.21
N ALA A 183 -11.22 -6.38 -18.47
CA ALA A 183 -10.06 -6.41 -19.36
C ALA A 183 -8.87 -7.12 -18.69
N GLU A 184 -7.97 -7.69 -19.51
CA GLU A 184 -6.68 -8.21 -19.05
C GLU A 184 -6.74 -9.29 -17.95
N VAL A 185 -7.78 -10.12 -17.91
CA VAL A 185 -7.86 -11.26 -16.99
C VAL A 185 -6.77 -12.28 -17.36
N ARG A 186 -5.81 -12.49 -16.47
CA ARG A 186 -4.72 -13.45 -16.59
C ARG A 186 -4.99 -14.64 -15.69
N VAL A 187 -4.79 -15.83 -16.25
CA VAL A 187 -4.82 -17.07 -15.47
C VAL A 187 -3.51 -17.13 -14.69
N ALA A 188 -3.59 -17.14 -13.37
CA ALA A 188 -2.45 -17.44 -12.52
C ALA A 188 -1.96 -18.86 -12.85
N GLY A 189 -0.64 -19.08 -12.76
CA GLY A 189 -0.04 -20.38 -13.06
C GLY A 189 -0.45 -21.50 -12.09
N ASN A 190 0.50 -22.35 -11.70
CA ASN A 190 0.22 -23.47 -10.78
C ASN A 190 -0.56 -23.02 -9.53
N ARG A 191 -1.51 -23.87 -9.09
CA ARG A 191 -2.47 -23.63 -7.99
C ARG A 191 -1.81 -22.86 -6.85
N PRO A 192 -1.98 -21.52 -6.78
CA PRO A 192 -1.25 -20.73 -5.82
C PRO A 192 -1.84 -20.98 -4.44
N ALA A 193 -0.99 -20.99 -3.41
CA ALA A 193 -1.43 -21.08 -2.01
C ALA A 193 -2.40 -19.95 -1.62
N SER A 194 -2.48 -18.89 -2.43
CA SER A 194 -3.40 -17.77 -2.23
C SER A 194 -4.87 -18.09 -2.57
N GLY A 195 -5.16 -19.22 -3.23
CA GLY A 195 -6.54 -19.56 -3.66
C GLY A 195 -7.09 -18.67 -4.79
N VAL A 196 -6.22 -17.93 -5.50
CA VAL A 196 -6.61 -17.03 -6.59
C VAL A 196 -6.11 -17.59 -7.92
N ASP A 197 -7.03 -18.00 -8.78
CA ASP A 197 -6.72 -18.63 -10.07
C ASP A 197 -6.71 -17.64 -11.23
N LEU A 198 -7.46 -16.54 -11.13
CA LEU A 198 -7.54 -15.50 -12.16
C LEU A 198 -7.31 -14.13 -11.53
N ARG A 199 -6.56 -13.27 -12.23
CA ARG A 199 -6.32 -11.87 -11.83
C ARG A 199 -6.45 -10.93 -13.00
N GLY A 200 -7.16 -9.82 -12.80
CA GLY A 200 -7.18 -8.66 -13.65
C GLY A 200 -7.05 -7.39 -12.80
N PRO A 201 -6.97 -6.20 -13.41
CA PRO A 201 -6.83 -4.95 -12.67
C PRO A 201 -8.00 -4.64 -11.72
N GLU A 202 -9.20 -5.13 -12.04
CA GLU A 202 -10.45 -4.84 -11.33
C GLU A 202 -11.13 -6.11 -10.79
N VAL A 203 -10.54 -7.29 -11.01
CA VAL A 203 -11.15 -8.56 -10.62
C VAL A 203 -10.11 -9.58 -10.14
N VAL A 204 -10.44 -10.29 -9.08
CA VAL A 204 -9.77 -11.53 -8.69
C VAL A 204 -10.79 -12.64 -8.66
N ALA A 205 -10.40 -13.83 -9.14
CA ALA A 205 -11.30 -14.97 -9.08
C ALA A 205 -10.64 -16.27 -8.65
N HIS A 206 -11.40 -17.06 -7.90
CA HIS A 206 -11.11 -18.45 -7.59
C HIS A 206 -11.92 -19.35 -8.51
N VAL A 207 -11.31 -20.43 -8.99
CA VAL A 207 -11.99 -21.47 -9.77
C VAL A 207 -11.76 -22.81 -9.07
N ASP A 208 -12.83 -23.39 -8.55
CA ASP A 208 -12.84 -24.71 -7.92
C ASP A 208 -13.31 -25.78 -8.92
N PRO A 209 -12.39 -26.54 -9.55
CA PRO A 209 -12.74 -27.59 -10.49
C PRO A 209 -13.05 -28.93 -9.80
N THR A 210 -13.15 -28.97 -8.46
CA THR A 210 -13.35 -30.23 -7.75
C THR A 210 -14.81 -30.66 -7.80
N THR A 211 -15.04 -31.94 -7.50
CA THR A 211 -16.38 -32.53 -7.34
C THR A 211 -16.92 -32.39 -5.92
N THR A 212 -16.24 -31.62 -5.07
CA THR A 212 -16.64 -31.33 -3.68
C THR A 212 -17.10 -29.89 -3.56
N PRO A 213 -18.13 -29.58 -2.76
CA PRO A 213 -18.58 -28.20 -2.59
C PRO A 213 -17.47 -27.30 -2.05
N THR A 214 -17.33 -26.12 -2.64
CA THR A 214 -16.37 -25.09 -2.21
C THR A 214 -16.66 -24.66 -0.77
N THR A 215 -15.60 -24.48 0.02
CA THR A 215 -15.72 -24.32 1.47
C THR A 215 -15.79 -22.85 1.91
N LEU A 216 -16.21 -22.63 3.16
CA LEU A 216 -16.23 -21.30 3.78
C LEU A 216 -14.85 -20.63 3.74
N ARG A 217 -13.79 -21.39 4.04
CA ARG A 217 -12.42 -20.90 4.05
C ARG A 217 -12.00 -20.35 2.68
N ASP A 218 -12.40 -21.01 1.60
CA ASP A 218 -12.04 -20.60 0.24
C ASP A 218 -12.70 -19.25 -0.10
N ILE A 219 -13.97 -19.06 0.29
CA ILE A 219 -14.70 -17.80 0.13
C ILE A 219 -14.04 -16.66 0.92
N GLU A 220 -13.73 -16.88 2.20
CA GLU A 220 -13.10 -15.85 3.04
C GLU A 220 -11.68 -15.50 2.56
N THR A 221 -10.93 -16.51 2.11
CA THR A 221 -9.59 -16.30 1.53
C THR A 221 -9.68 -15.48 0.25
N LEU A 222 -10.60 -15.81 -0.65
CA LEU A 222 -10.82 -15.05 -1.88
C LEU A 222 -11.24 -13.60 -1.58
N TRP A 223 -12.17 -13.41 -0.65
CA TRP A 223 -12.62 -12.08 -0.24
C TRP A 223 -11.47 -11.21 0.31
N LEU A 224 -10.61 -11.77 1.16
CA LEU A 224 -9.44 -11.05 1.68
C LEU A 224 -8.47 -10.65 0.55
N ASN A 225 -8.29 -11.50 -0.46
CA ASN A 225 -7.47 -11.13 -1.63
C ASN A 225 -8.12 -10.01 -2.44
N GLY A 226 -9.44 -10.06 -2.66
CA GLY A 226 -10.18 -9.00 -3.35
C GLY A 226 -10.08 -7.66 -2.62
N LEU A 227 -10.26 -7.65 -1.30
CA LEU A 227 -10.04 -6.46 -0.48
C LEU A 227 -8.61 -5.93 -0.58
N ASN A 228 -7.62 -6.81 -0.51
CA ASN A 228 -6.22 -6.42 -0.58
C ASN A 228 -5.84 -5.81 -1.95
N GLU A 229 -6.38 -6.36 -3.03
CA GLU A 229 -6.15 -5.85 -4.39
C GLU A 229 -7.14 -4.73 -4.79
N SER A 230 -8.09 -4.36 -3.91
CA SER A 230 -9.20 -3.43 -4.21
C SER A 230 -9.97 -3.82 -5.47
N ALA A 231 -10.17 -5.13 -5.66
CA ALA A 231 -10.74 -5.75 -6.84
C ALA A 231 -12.01 -6.53 -6.49
N THR A 232 -12.93 -6.64 -7.45
CA THR A 232 -14.14 -7.45 -7.29
C THR A 232 -13.75 -8.93 -7.16
N ALA A 233 -14.25 -9.59 -6.12
CA ALA A 233 -14.03 -11.01 -5.88
C ALA A 233 -15.12 -11.86 -6.54
N VAL A 234 -14.72 -12.84 -7.34
CA VAL A 234 -15.64 -13.76 -8.03
C VAL A 234 -15.22 -15.21 -7.79
N CYS A 235 -16.15 -16.08 -7.42
CA CYS A 235 -15.86 -17.51 -7.29
C CYS A 235 -16.63 -18.30 -8.35
N PHE A 236 -15.95 -19.28 -8.95
CA PHE A 236 -16.55 -20.27 -9.84
C PHE A 236 -16.36 -21.66 -9.23
N SER A 237 -17.40 -22.49 -9.23
CA SER A 237 -17.30 -23.86 -8.73
C SER A 237 -18.05 -24.86 -9.63
N LEU A 238 -17.46 -26.02 -9.88
CA LEU A 238 -18.14 -27.11 -10.59
C LEU A 238 -19.16 -27.84 -9.71
N ALA A 239 -18.81 -28.13 -8.45
CA ALA A 239 -19.69 -28.83 -7.51
C ALA A 239 -20.62 -27.89 -6.71
N GLY A 240 -20.49 -26.58 -6.93
CA GLY A 240 -21.20 -25.56 -6.16
C GLY A 240 -20.60 -25.35 -4.78
N TYR A 241 -21.42 -24.88 -3.84
CA TYR A 241 -20.96 -24.28 -2.59
C TYR A 241 -21.57 -24.94 -1.38
N SER A 242 -20.82 -25.03 -0.28
CA SER A 242 -21.40 -25.37 1.01
C SER A 242 -22.44 -24.31 1.43
N ARG A 243 -23.37 -24.68 2.32
CA ARG A 243 -24.41 -23.74 2.80
C ARG A 243 -23.78 -22.53 3.50
N GLU A 244 -22.76 -22.77 4.31
CA GLU A 244 -22.02 -21.72 5.02
C GLU A 244 -21.28 -20.80 4.04
N ALA A 245 -20.67 -21.36 2.99
CA ALA A 245 -19.98 -20.59 1.96
C ALA A 245 -20.94 -19.65 1.22
N ARG A 246 -22.15 -20.11 0.87
CA ARG A 246 -23.17 -19.25 0.23
C ARG A 246 -23.61 -18.10 1.12
N HIS A 247 -24.03 -18.41 2.35
CA HIS A 247 -24.45 -17.39 3.30
C HIS A 247 -23.35 -16.35 3.54
N ARG A 248 -22.11 -16.80 3.69
CA ARG A 248 -20.97 -15.90 3.89
C ARG A 248 -20.70 -15.04 2.66
N ALA A 249 -20.79 -15.60 1.45
CA ALA A 249 -20.61 -14.83 0.22
C ALA A 249 -21.64 -13.69 0.10
N ASP A 250 -22.88 -13.92 0.51
CA ASP A 250 -23.93 -12.90 0.50
C ASP A 250 -23.61 -11.75 1.46
N GLU A 251 -23.18 -12.05 2.69
CA GLU A 251 -22.73 -11.04 3.66
C GLU A 251 -21.54 -10.22 3.15
N LEU A 252 -20.64 -10.86 2.38
CA LEU A 252 -19.41 -10.24 1.88
C LEU A 252 -19.57 -9.61 0.49
N SER A 253 -20.78 -9.67 -0.10
CA SER A 253 -21.05 -9.24 -1.48
C SER A 253 -20.10 -9.88 -2.51
N LEU A 254 -19.77 -11.16 -2.33
CA LEU A 254 -18.91 -11.93 -3.22
C LEU A 254 -19.77 -12.67 -4.26
N ALA A 255 -19.46 -12.48 -5.55
CA ALA A 255 -20.23 -13.06 -6.63
C ALA A 255 -19.91 -14.56 -6.81
N LEU A 256 -20.94 -15.40 -6.75
CA LEU A 256 -20.84 -16.86 -6.88
C LEU A 256 -21.42 -17.35 -8.20
N PHE A 257 -20.67 -18.22 -8.88
CA PHE A 257 -21.09 -18.86 -10.12
C PHE A 257 -20.88 -20.37 -10.08
N VAL A 258 -21.87 -21.13 -10.54
CA VAL A 258 -21.69 -22.56 -10.83
C VAL A 258 -21.29 -22.72 -12.29
N LEU A 259 -20.24 -23.50 -12.54
CA LEU A 259 -19.85 -23.91 -13.88
C LEU A 259 -20.55 -25.23 -14.22
N ASP A 260 -21.18 -25.28 -15.40
CA ASP A 260 -21.59 -26.55 -16.00
C ASP A 260 -20.48 -27.10 -16.92
N LEU A 261 -20.55 -28.37 -17.27
CA LEU A 261 -19.58 -28.98 -18.21
C LEU A 261 -19.69 -28.43 -19.64
N THR A 262 -20.74 -27.68 -19.94
CA THR A 262 -20.89 -26.98 -21.23
C THR A 262 -20.03 -25.74 -21.30
N GLY A 263 -19.65 -25.17 -20.15
CA GLY A 263 -18.79 -24.01 -20.00
C GLY A 263 -19.52 -22.70 -19.77
N THR A 264 -20.82 -22.73 -19.47
CA THR A 264 -21.61 -21.51 -19.22
C THR A 264 -21.78 -21.30 -17.71
N PRO A 265 -21.15 -20.27 -17.11
CA PRO A 265 -21.35 -19.99 -15.69
C PRO A 265 -22.77 -19.51 -15.41
N GLN A 266 -23.41 -20.05 -14.37
CA GLN A 266 -24.72 -19.65 -13.88
C GLN A 266 -24.57 -18.87 -12.57
N PRO A 267 -25.19 -17.68 -12.43
CA PRO A 267 -25.17 -16.94 -11.17
C PRO A 267 -25.91 -17.72 -10.08
N VAL A 268 -25.38 -17.69 -8.86
CA VAL A 268 -25.94 -18.41 -7.71
C VAL A 268 -26.58 -17.47 -6.69
N ASN A 269 -26.11 -16.22 -6.61
CA ASN A 269 -26.54 -15.25 -5.62
C ASN A 269 -26.70 -13.83 -6.18
N ASP A 270 -27.39 -12.98 -5.41
CA ASP A 270 -27.70 -11.60 -5.82
C ASP A 270 -26.46 -10.77 -6.23
N PRO A 271 -25.30 -10.85 -5.53
CA PRO A 271 -24.07 -10.21 -6.00
C PRO A 271 -23.62 -10.66 -7.40
N ALA A 272 -23.82 -11.91 -7.78
CA ALA A 272 -23.51 -12.39 -9.13
C ALA A 272 -24.48 -11.83 -10.17
N ASP A 273 -25.78 -11.77 -9.84
CA ASP A 273 -26.78 -11.15 -10.72
C ASP A 273 -26.58 -9.65 -10.88
N GLU A 274 -26.18 -8.96 -9.81
CA GLU A 274 -25.79 -7.56 -9.87
C GLU A 274 -24.56 -7.40 -10.76
N LEU A 275 -23.50 -8.19 -10.56
CA LEU A 275 -22.29 -8.15 -11.38
C LEU A 275 -22.58 -8.29 -12.89
N ILE A 276 -23.48 -9.20 -13.27
CA ILE A 276 -23.88 -9.36 -14.68
C ILE A 276 -24.52 -8.09 -15.23
N ARG A 277 -25.35 -7.42 -14.42
CA ARG A 277 -26.10 -6.20 -14.77
C ARG A 277 -25.21 -4.95 -14.79
N THR A 278 -24.30 -4.78 -13.83
CA THR A 278 -23.52 -3.54 -13.67
C THR A 278 -22.37 -3.41 -14.67
N VAL A 279 -21.79 -4.53 -15.11
CA VAL A 279 -20.65 -4.52 -16.06
C VAL A 279 -21.15 -4.59 -17.53
N ALA A 280 -22.47 -4.66 -17.77
CA ALA A 280 -23.08 -4.72 -19.11
C ALA A 280 -23.30 -3.32 -19.69
#